data_AF-A0A077M089-F1
#
_entry.id   AF-A0A077M089-F1
#
_cell.length_a   1.000
_cell.length_b   1.000
_cell.length_c   1.000
_cell.angle_alpha   90.00
_cell.angle_beta   90.00
_cell.angle_gamma   90.00
#
_symmetry.space_group_name_H-M   'P 1'
#
loop_
_entity.id
_entity.type
_entity.pdbx_description
1 polymer ?
#
loop_
_entity_poly.entity_id
_entity_poly.type
_entity_poly.pdbx_seq_one_letter_code
_entity_poly.pdbx_strand_id
1 'polypeptide(L)'
;MSGSGMPAAGSPIDASAGSPVDASAGSPVDAPAGSQVDAPAGFPVDAPAGSPVEAPGGSVVDALAGSPVDAPASSPVVAPGPVVGIVMGSDSDWPVMEAAATALDELGIAYSAEVVSAHRMPTEMIAWGRSAADRGLCVVIAGAGGAAHLPGMIASVTPLPVIGVPVPLAYLDGMDSLLSIVQMPAGVPVATVSIGGARNAGLLAARIIGSGAGPEAERVRAAMVAFQADLSAQAQAKGRALQERLASGD
;
A
#
# COMPACT_ATOMS: atom_id res chain seq x y z
N MET A 1 -0.35 -54.98 -47.29
CA MET A 1 -1.17 -53.78 -47.00
C MET A 1 -1.14 -53.58 -45.49
N SER A 2 -0.63 -52.52 -44.88
CA SER A 2 0.27 -51.42 -45.26
C SER A 2 0.98 -51.05 -43.96
N GLY A 3 2.30 -50.85 -43.99
CA GLY A 3 3.05 -50.38 -42.82
C GLY A 3 2.77 -48.91 -42.55
N SER A 4 2.48 -48.56 -41.29
CA SER A 4 2.54 -47.18 -40.80
C SER A 4 3.82 -47.02 -39.99
N GLY A 5 4.83 -46.41 -40.61
CA GLY A 5 6.09 -46.08 -39.94
C GLY A 5 5.86 -45.05 -38.84
N MET A 6 6.58 -45.21 -37.72
CA MET A 6 6.77 -44.14 -36.73
C MET A 6 7.39 -42.91 -37.44
N PRO A 7 6.85 -41.70 -37.27
CA PRO A 7 7.43 -40.51 -37.88
C PRO A 7 8.80 -40.20 -37.26
N ALA A 8 9.72 -39.71 -38.08
CA ALA A 8 11.00 -39.21 -37.61
C ALA A 8 10.81 -37.91 -36.82
N ALA A 9 11.63 -37.70 -35.79
CA ALA A 9 11.61 -36.49 -34.96
C ALA A 9 11.64 -35.22 -35.84
N GLY A 10 10.66 -34.33 -35.66
CA GLY A 10 10.54 -33.07 -36.41
C GLY A 10 9.59 -33.10 -37.62
N SER A 11 8.78 -34.14 -37.83
CA SER A 11 7.75 -34.14 -38.88
C SER A 11 6.39 -33.67 -38.33
N PRO A 12 5.60 -32.85 -39.05
CA PRO A 12 4.30 -32.39 -38.59
C PRO A 12 3.31 -33.55 -38.39
N ILE A 13 2.48 -33.45 -37.35
CA ILE A 13 1.36 -34.36 -37.08
C ILE A 13 0.07 -33.75 -37.66
N ASP A 14 -0.50 -34.38 -38.68
CA ASP A 14 -1.80 -33.96 -39.25
C ASP A 14 -2.93 -34.42 -38.33
N ALA A 15 -3.61 -33.48 -37.67
CA ALA A 15 -4.80 -33.73 -36.87
C ALA A 15 -6.07 -33.29 -37.60
N SER A 16 -7.11 -34.11 -37.56
CA SER A 16 -8.42 -33.75 -38.10
C SER A 16 -9.10 -32.69 -37.23
N ALA A 17 -9.75 -31.71 -37.86
CA ALA A 17 -10.43 -30.60 -37.21
C ALA A 17 -11.37 -31.05 -36.06
N GLY A 18 -11.25 -30.40 -34.91
CA GLY A 18 -12.13 -30.60 -33.75
C GLY A 18 -11.71 -31.67 -32.74
N SER A 19 -10.50 -32.24 -32.85
CA SER A 19 -9.95 -33.16 -31.84
C SER A 19 -8.77 -32.52 -31.09
N PRO A 20 -8.60 -32.79 -29.78
CA PRO A 20 -7.42 -32.36 -29.03
C PRO A 20 -6.15 -33.00 -29.59
N VAL A 21 -5.08 -32.21 -29.71
CA VAL A 21 -3.75 -32.70 -30.12
C VAL A 21 -2.82 -32.78 -28.92
N ASP A 22 -2.33 -33.97 -28.63
CA ASP A 22 -1.42 -34.23 -27.51
C ASP A 22 0.01 -34.37 -28.06
N ALA A 23 0.82 -33.30 -27.99
CA ALA A 23 2.15 -33.28 -28.57
C ALA A 23 3.21 -33.67 -27.53
N SER A 24 3.99 -34.72 -27.82
CA SER A 24 5.20 -35.03 -27.04
C SER A 24 6.31 -34.02 -27.36
N ALA A 25 7.08 -33.64 -26.32
CA ALA A 25 8.09 -32.57 -26.37
C ALA A 25 9.02 -32.61 -27.60
N GLY A 26 9.12 -31.46 -28.30
CA GLY A 26 10.17 -31.21 -29.28
C GLY A 26 9.77 -31.22 -30.76
N SER A 27 8.50 -31.07 -31.12
CA SER A 27 8.10 -30.83 -32.53
C SER A 27 7.03 -29.73 -32.63
N PRO A 28 7.11 -28.83 -33.64
CA PRO A 28 6.07 -27.82 -33.89
C PRO A 28 4.72 -28.47 -34.16
N VAL A 29 3.64 -27.86 -33.67
CA VAL A 29 2.27 -28.36 -33.83
C VAL A 29 1.52 -27.42 -34.77
N ASP A 30 1.20 -27.88 -35.97
CA ASP A 30 0.29 -27.19 -36.88
C ASP A 30 -1.16 -27.63 -36.55
N ALA A 31 -1.87 -26.82 -35.77
CA ALA A 31 -3.28 -27.07 -35.45
C ALA A 31 -4.22 -26.32 -36.42
N PRO A 32 -5.23 -26.98 -37.02
CA PRO A 32 -6.19 -26.30 -37.87
C PRO A 32 -7.06 -25.31 -37.05
N ALA A 33 -7.55 -24.27 -37.72
CA ALA A 33 -8.37 -23.23 -37.11
C ALA A 33 -9.57 -23.81 -36.33
N GLY A 34 -9.76 -23.34 -35.10
CA GLY A 34 -10.84 -23.79 -34.20
C GLY A 34 -10.52 -25.00 -33.32
N SER A 35 -9.26 -25.44 -33.28
CA SER A 35 -8.81 -26.54 -32.40
C SER A 35 -8.19 -25.99 -31.11
N GLN A 36 -8.50 -26.61 -29.97
CA GLN A 36 -7.83 -26.31 -28.69
C GLN A 36 -6.46 -27.00 -28.65
N VAL A 37 -5.41 -26.26 -28.25
CA VAL A 37 -4.03 -26.76 -28.16
C VAL A 37 -3.55 -26.64 -26.72
N ASP A 38 -3.22 -27.76 -26.09
CA ASP A 38 -2.58 -27.80 -24.77
C ASP A 38 -1.06 -28.01 -24.95
N ALA A 39 -0.26 -26.97 -24.68
CA ALA A 39 1.20 -27.01 -24.82
C ALA A 39 1.92 -26.84 -23.47
N PRO A 40 3.04 -27.53 -23.22
CA PRO A 40 3.82 -27.35 -22.00
C PRO A 40 4.52 -25.98 -21.98
N ALA A 41 4.69 -25.43 -20.78
CA ALA A 41 5.27 -24.10 -20.56
C ALA A 41 6.69 -23.95 -21.15
N GLY A 42 6.97 -22.80 -21.77
CA GLY A 42 8.32 -22.41 -22.18
C GLY A 42 8.66 -22.55 -23.67
N PHE A 43 7.69 -22.82 -24.55
CA PHE A 43 7.91 -22.92 -25.99
C PHE A 43 6.98 -22.00 -26.80
N PRO A 44 7.46 -21.43 -27.93
CA PRO A 44 6.64 -20.58 -28.79
C PRO A 44 5.57 -21.42 -29.49
N VAL A 45 4.32 -20.94 -29.45
CA VAL A 45 3.18 -21.48 -30.21
C VAL A 45 2.85 -20.52 -31.34
N ASP A 46 2.94 -20.97 -32.59
CA ASP A 46 2.47 -20.21 -33.75
C ASP A 46 0.99 -20.56 -34.00
N ALA A 47 0.07 -19.76 -33.45
CA ALA A 47 -1.36 -19.91 -33.69
C ALA A 47 -1.83 -18.97 -34.81
N PRO A 48 -2.66 -19.43 -35.78
CA PRO A 48 -3.22 -18.55 -36.78
C PRO A 48 -4.21 -17.54 -36.17
N ALA A 49 -4.25 -16.33 -36.74
CA ALA A 49 -5.04 -15.21 -36.27
C ALA A 49 -6.52 -15.57 -36.04
N GLY A 50 -7.02 -15.26 -34.84
CA GLY A 50 -8.42 -15.44 -34.45
C GLY A 50 -8.75 -16.69 -33.61
N SER A 51 -7.74 -17.44 -33.14
CA SER A 51 -7.96 -18.56 -32.21
C SER A 51 -7.66 -18.14 -30.76
N PRO A 52 -8.48 -18.52 -29.76
CA PRO A 52 -8.20 -18.22 -28.35
C PRO A 52 -6.98 -19.02 -27.88
N VAL A 53 -5.97 -18.35 -27.31
CA VAL A 53 -4.84 -18.99 -26.63
C VAL A 53 -4.98 -18.72 -25.15
N GLU A 54 -5.29 -19.73 -24.34
CA GLU A 54 -5.18 -19.62 -22.88
C GLU A 54 -3.73 -19.90 -22.47
N ALA A 55 -3.02 -18.86 -22.03
CA ALA A 55 -1.73 -19.01 -21.37
C ALA A 55 -1.95 -19.15 -19.85
N PRO A 56 -1.27 -20.08 -19.15
CA PRO A 56 -1.33 -20.10 -17.70
C PRO A 56 -0.63 -18.85 -17.14
N GLY A 57 -1.18 -18.27 -16.06
CA GLY A 57 -0.75 -16.99 -15.51
C GLY A 57 0.75 -16.93 -15.20
N GLY A 58 1.39 -15.83 -15.59
CA GLY A 58 2.78 -15.50 -15.24
C GLY A 58 3.76 -15.24 -16.39
N SER A 59 3.33 -15.09 -17.64
CA SER A 59 4.22 -14.73 -18.76
C SER A 59 4.03 -13.29 -19.22
N VAL A 60 5.14 -12.62 -19.54
CA VAL A 60 5.20 -11.24 -20.06
C VAL A 60 4.94 -11.29 -21.56
N VAL A 61 3.93 -10.58 -22.04
CA VAL A 61 3.66 -10.41 -23.47
C VAL A 61 4.27 -9.08 -23.93
N ASP A 62 5.27 -9.12 -24.81
CA ASP A 62 5.76 -7.93 -25.52
C ASP A 62 4.80 -7.63 -26.68
N ALA A 63 3.89 -6.68 -26.50
CA ALA A 63 3.05 -6.17 -27.58
C ALA A 63 3.71 -4.95 -28.24
N LEU A 64 4.05 -5.07 -29.53
CA LEU A 64 4.45 -3.92 -30.36
C LEU A 64 3.31 -2.89 -30.46
N ALA A 65 3.67 -1.61 -30.41
CA ALA A 65 2.74 -0.49 -30.41
C ALA A 65 1.80 -0.51 -31.63
N GLY A 66 0.47 -0.53 -31.38
CA GLY A 66 -0.55 -0.24 -32.40
C GLY A 66 -1.67 -1.26 -32.63
N SER A 67 -1.75 -2.37 -31.88
CA SER A 67 -2.85 -3.34 -32.03
C SER A 67 -4.03 -3.04 -31.09
N PRO A 68 -5.29 -3.09 -31.56
CA PRO A 68 -6.47 -2.84 -30.72
C PRO A 68 -6.67 -4.00 -29.75
N VAL A 69 -6.63 -3.71 -28.45
CA VAL A 69 -6.99 -4.66 -27.40
C VAL A 69 -8.48 -4.49 -27.09
N ASP A 70 -9.30 -5.49 -27.41
CA ASP A 70 -10.63 -5.62 -26.82
C ASP A 70 -10.45 -6.02 -25.35
N ALA A 71 -10.31 -5.02 -24.47
CA ALA A 71 -10.31 -5.22 -23.04
C ALA A 71 -11.76 -5.39 -22.54
N PRO A 72 -12.10 -6.46 -21.81
CA PRO A 72 -13.42 -6.56 -21.21
C PRO A 72 -13.61 -5.44 -20.19
N ALA A 73 -14.80 -4.84 -20.23
CA ALA A 73 -15.23 -3.75 -19.38
C ALA A 73 -15.02 -4.04 -17.89
N SER A 74 -14.52 -3.03 -17.18
CA SER A 74 -14.55 -2.87 -15.71
C SER A 74 -13.97 -4.03 -14.91
N SER A 75 -12.63 -4.09 -14.85
CA SER A 75 -12.00 -4.55 -13.61
C SER A 75 -12.55 -3.72 -12.45
N PRO A 76 -12.99 -4.32 -11.32
CA PRO A 76 -13.38 -3.54 -10.16
C PRO A 76 -12.20 -2.66 -9.80
N VAL A 77 -12.43 -1.34 -9.75
CA VAL A 77 -11.50 -0.42 -9.10
C VAL A 77 -11.51 -0.84 -7.63
N VAL A 78 -10.59 -1.74 -7.27
CA VAL A 78 -10.33 -2.07 -5.87
C VAL A 78 -9.90 -0.75 -5.27
N ALA A 79 -10.77 -0.16 -4.44
CA ALA A 79 -10.39 1.00 -3.65
C ALA A 79 -9.06 0.63 -2.96
N PRO A 80 -8.00 1.45 -3.11
CA PRO A 80 -6.72 1.12 -2.52
C PRO A 80 -6.94 0.86 -1.03
N GLY A 81 -6.48 -0.30 -0.56
CA GLY A 81 -6.52 -0.63 0.86
C GLY A 81 -5.83 0.44 1.70
N PRO A 82 -6.05 0.48 3.01
CA PRO A 82 -5.41 1.47 3.87
C PRO A 82 -3.88 1.40 3.71
N VAL A 83 -3.24 2.56 3.57
CA VAL A 83 -1.77 2.69 3.48
C VAL A 83 -1.16 3.23 4.76
N VAL A 84 -1.98 3.72 5.70
CA VAL A 84 -1.57 4.12 7.05
C VAL A 84 -2.37 3.36 8.09
N GLY A 85 -1.70 2.75 9.07
CA GLY A 85 -2.36 2.13 10.22
C GLY A 85 -2.28 3.03 11.45
N ILE A 86 -3.42 3.45 11.99
CA ILE A 86 -3.51 4.18 13.26
C ILE A 86 -3.84 3.18 14.37
N VAL A 87 -2.99 3.09 15.38
CA VAL A 87 -3.22 2.23 16.56
C VAL A 87 -3.11 3.02 17.84
N MET A 88 -3.90 2.62 18.83
CA MET A 88 -3.89 3.24 20.16
C MET A 88 -4.12 2.22 21.27
N GLY A 89 -3.58 2.50 22.45
CA GLY A 89 -3.61 1.59 23.58
C GLY A 89 -4.99 1.44 24.22
N SER A 90 -5.83 2.47 24.11
CA SER A 90 -7.22 2.52 24.60
C SER A 90 -8.09 3.40 23.71
N ASP A 91 -9.39 3.13 23.68
CA ASP A 91 -10.41 4.01 23.08
C ASP A 91 -10.38 5.44 23.64
N SER A 92 -10.02 5.63 24.91
CA SER A 92 -9.82 6.95 25.53
C SER A 92 -8.72 7.80 24.88
N ASP A 93 -7.84 7.20 24.09
CA ASP A 93 -6.81 7.92 23.33
C ASP A 93 -7.39 8.53 22.03
N TRP A 94 -8.54 8.04 21.56
CA TRP A 94 -9.15 8.46 20.28
C TRP A 94 -9.36 9.97 20.14
N PRO A 95 -9.85 10.72 21.15
CA PRO A 95 -10.01 12.18 21.03
C PRO A 95 -8.72 12.93 20.70
N VAL A 96 -7.55 12.36 21.03
CA VAL A 96 -6.25 12.89 20.58
C VAL A 96 -5.91 12.35 19.20
N MET A 97 -6.04 11.03 19.01
CA MET A 97 -5.59 10.34 17.80
C MET A 97 -6.42 10.64 16.56
N GLU A 98 -7.69 11.03 16.70
CA GLU A 98 -8.56 11.37 15.57
C GLU A 98 -8.00 12.52 14.72
N ALA A 99 -7.19 13.40 15.32
CA ALA A 99 -6.54 14.47 14.57
C ALA A 99 -5.53 13.95 13.53
N ALA A 100 -4.98 12.74 13.72
CA ALA A 100 -4.18 12.07 12.69
C ALA A 100 -5.06 11.62 11.52
N ALA A 101 -6.21 11.01 11.80
CA ALA A 101 -7.20 10.61 10.80
C ALA A 101 -7.68 11.81 9.98
N THR A 102 -8.07 12.91 10.63
CA THR A 102 -8.47 14.15 9.96
C THR A 102 -7.39 14.69 9.02
N ALA A 103 -6.12 14.66 9.42
CA ALA A 103 -5.03 15.10 8.56
C ALA A 103 -4.82 14.19 7.33
N LEU A 104 -5.08 12.89 7.47
CA LEU A 104 -5.00 11.94 6.36
C LEU A 104 -6.19 12.11 5.41
N ASP A 105 -7.40 12.34 5.94
CA ASP A 105 -8.60 12.66 5.15
C ASP A 105 -8.42 13.95 4.34
N GLU A 106 -7.89 15.01 4.94
CA GLU A 106 -7.57 16.28 4.27
C GLU A 106 -6.64 16.07 3.05
N LEU A 107 -5.75 15.08 3.11
CA LEU A 107 -4.79 14.75 2.05
C LEU A 107 -5.26 13.58 1.15
N GLY A 108 -6.45 13.03 1.41
CA GLY A 108 -7.00 11.88 0.70
C GLY A 108 -6.13 10.63 0.81
N ILE A 109 -5.60 10.31 1.99
CA ILE A 109 -4.78 9.13 2.25
C ILE A 109 -5.61 8.10 3.01
N ALA A 110 -5.77 6.90 2.45
CA ALA A 110 -6.54 5.83 3.08
C ALA A 110 -5.83 5.30 4.34
N TYR A 111 -6.60 5.12 5.42
CA TYR A 111 -6.09 4.63 6.70
C TYR A 111 -7.03 3.63 7.38
N SER A 112 -6.50 2.87 8.34
CA SER A 112 -7.28 2.12 9.33
C SER A 112 -7.05 2.68 10.73
N ALA A 113 -8.01 2.47 11.64
CA ALA A 113 -7.88 2.84 13.05
C ALA A 113 -8.33 1.68 13.95
N GLU A 114 -7.47 1.23 14.87
CA GLU A 114 -7.72 0.05 15.71
C GLU A 114 -7.21 0.27 17.14
N VAL A 115 -7.87 -0.35 18.13
CA VAL A 115 -7.37 -0.40 19.52
C VAL A 115 -6.47 -1.63 19.68
N VAL A 116 -5.19 -1.38 19.96
CA VAL A 116 -4.16 -2.40 20.13
C VAL A 116 -3.32 -2.05 21.36
N SER A 117 -3.37 -2.87 22.40
CA SER A 117 -2.76 -2.54 23.70
C SER A 117 -1.50 -3.38 23.95
N ALA A 118 -0.34 -2.73 24.08
CA ALA A 118 0.91 -3.39 24.41
C ALA A 118 0.89 -4.09 25.78
N HIS A 119 0.14 -3.55 26.75
CA HIS A 119 0.09 -4.10 28.11
C HIS A 119 -1.03 -5.13 28.31
N ARG A 120 -2.15 -4.99 27.58
CA ARG A 120 -3.35 -5.80 27.80
C ARG A 120 -3.58 -6.86 26.72
N MET A 121 -3.01 -6.66 25.52
CA MET A 121 -3.16 -7.54 24.35
C MET A 121 -1.80 -7.73 23.63
N PRO A 122 -0.74 -8.16 24.34
CA PRO A 122 0.62 -8.17 23.78
C PRO A 122 0.78 -9.12 22.59
N THR A 123 0.12 -10.28 22.62
CA THR A 123 0.18 -11.28 21.54
C THR A 123 -0.48 -10.77 20.25
N GLU A 124 -1.64 -10.14 20.38
CA GLU A 124 -2.40 -9.53 19.31
C GLU A 124 -1.63 -8.34 18.74
N MET A 125 -1.03 -7.52 19.60
CA MET A 125 -0.16 -6.42 19.19
C MET A 125 1.04 -6.91 18.37
N ILE A 126 1.70 -8.00 18.80
CA ILE A 126 2.80 -8.61 18.04
C ILE A 126 2.31 -9.10 16.67
N ALA A 127 1.18 -9.80 16.63
CA ALA A 127 0.60 -10.31 15.38
C ALA A 127 0.19 -9.17 14.43
N TRP A 128 -0.41 -8.11 14.96
CA TRP A 128 -0.79 -6.92 14.22
C TRP A 128 0.43 -6.24 13.60
N GLY A 129 1.50 -6.04 14.38
CA GLY A 129 2.72 -5.39 13.92
C GLY A 129 3.48 -6.19 12.85
N ARG A 130 3.57 -7.51 13.03
CA ARG A 130 4.22 -8.41 12.05
C ARG A 130 3.50 -8.46 10.71
N SER A 131 2.17 -8.45 10.72
CA SER A 131 1.34 -8.51 9.50
C SER A 131 1.10 -7.15 8.85
N ALA A 132 1.54 -6.03 9.46
CA ALA A 132 1.26 -4.69 8.98
C ALA A 132 1.70 -4.46 7.53
N ALA A 133 2.93 -4.86 7.18
CA ALA A 133 3.47 -4.73 5.82
C ALA A 133 2.72 -5.61 4.81
N ASP A 134 2.40 -6.85 5.19
CA ASP A 134 1.67 -7.80 4.34
C ASP A 134 0.24 -7.33 4.02
N ARG A 135 -0.35 -6.51 4.90
CA ARG A 135 -1.65 -5.85 4.67
C ARG A 135 -1.58 -4.64 3.73
N GLY A 136 -0.38 -4.25 3.27
CA GLY A 136 -0.18 -3.09 2.40
C GLY A 136 0.02 -1.76 3.13
N LEU A 137 0.17 -1.77 4.46
CA LEU A 137 0.48 -0.56 5.20
C LEU A 137 1.90 -0.07 4.85
N CYS A 138 2.04 1.23 4.69
CA CYS A 138 3.31 1.92 4.43
C CYS A 138 3.85 2.62 5.69
N VAL A 139 2.97 3.08 6.58
CA VAL A 139 3.33 3.81 7.81
C VAL A 139 2.41 3.39 8.95
N VAL A 140 2.95 3.28 10.15
CA VAL A 140 2.15 3.10 11.38
C VAL A 140 2.21 4.37 12.23
N ILE A 141 1.05 4.82 12.71
CA ILE A 141 0.92 5.88 13.71
C ILE A 141 0.43 5.22 15.00
N ALA A 142 1.21 5.29 16.07
CA ALA A 142 0.89 4.66 17.35
C ALA A 142 0.77 5.70 18.47
N GLY A 143 -0.38 5.73 19.14
CA GLY A 143 -0.66 6.60 20.29
C GLY A 143 -0.66 5.84 21.61
N ALA A 144 0.01 6.39 22.63
CA ALA A 144 -0.07 5.86 24.00
C ALA A 144 0.29 6.94 25.04
N GLY A 145 -0.28 6.82 26.24
CA GLY A 145 -0.01 7.68 27.39
C GLY A 145 0.65 6.95 28.57
N GLY A 146 1.27 7.72 29.47
CA GLY A 146 1.94 7.22 30.68
C GLY A 146 3.22 6.45 30.36
N ALA A 147 3.29 5.19 30.81
CA ALA A 147 4.32 4.23 30.38
C ALA A 147 4.05 3.75 28.94
N ALA A 148 4.25 4.65 27.99
CA ALA A 148 3.74 4.58 26.62
C ALA A 148 4.54 3.62 25.72
N HIS A 149 4.40 2.30 25.91
CA HIS A 149 5.20 1.30 25.22
C HIS A 149 4.72 0.92 23.81
N LEU A 150 3.48 1.25 23.43
CA LEU A 150 2.90 0.79 22.16
C LEU A 150 3.76 1.14 20.94
N PRO A 151 4.24 2.39 20.75
CA PRO A 151 5.02 2.73 19.54
C PRO A 151 6.33 1.95 19.45
N GLY A 152 7.09 1.85 20.55
CA GLY A 152 8.35 1.12 20.58
C GLY A 152 8.17 -0.38 20.37
N MET A 153 7.12 -0.96 20.97
CA MET A 153 6.83 -2.39 20.80
C MET A 153 6.40 -2.72 19.36
N ILE A 154 5.57 -1.88 18.73
CA ILE A 154 5.23 -2.07 17.31
C ILE A 154 6.48 -1.95 16.43
N ALA A 155 7.32 -0.93 16.65
CA ALA A 155 8.56 -0.75 15.91
C ALA A 155 9.52 -1.94 16.04
N SER A 156 9.49 -2.66 17.16
CA SER A 156 10.33 -3.84 17.37
C SER A 156 9.91 -5.08 16.55
N VAL A 157 8.70 -5.08 15.99
CA VAL A 157 8.13 -6.26 15.30
C VAL A 157 7.70 -6.00 13.85
N THR A 158 7.91 -4.79 13.33
CA THR A 158 7.55 -4.41 11.96
C THR A 158 8.73 -3.74 11.25
N PRO A 159 8.93 -3.97 9.95
CA PRO A 159 9.94 -3.24 9.18
C PRO A 159 9.47 -1.83 8.78
N LEU A 160 8.18 -1.51 8.98
CA LEU A 160 7.60 -0.23 8.58
C LEU A 160 8.04 0.92 9.49
N PRO A 161 8.09 2.16 8.99
CA PRO A 161 8.26 3.33 9.83
C PRO A 161 7.10 3.47 10.82
N VAL A 162 7.46 3.68 12.09
CA VAL A 162 6.50 3.90 13.19
C VAL A 162 6.63 5.33 13.70
N ILE A 163 5.52 6.05 13.70
CA ILE A 163 5.38 7.39 14.27
C ILE A 163 4.73 7.26 15.64
N GLY A 164 5.41 7.76 16.68
CA GLY A 164 4.90 7.73 18.05
C GLY A 164 4.24 9.04 18.45
N VAL A 165 3.00 8.98 18.93
CA VAL A 165 2.26 10.12 19.50
C VAL A 165 2.19 9.96 21.02
N PRO A 166 2.89 10.81 21.79
CA PRO A 166 2.73 10.84 23.24
C PRO A 166 1.36 11.42 23.61
N VAL A 167 0.48 10.60 24.17
CA VAL A 167 -0.86 11.02 24.60
C VAL A 167 -0.77 11.55 26.04
N PRO A 168 -1.13 12.82 26.32
CA PRO A 168 -1.09 13.35 27.67
C PRO A 168 -2.16 12.67 28.54
N LEU A 169 -1.78 12.31 29.77
CA LEU A 169 -2.70 11.83 30.80
C LEU A 169 -2.96 12.94 31.83
N ALA A 170 -3.70 12.62 32.90
CA ALA A 170 -4.09 13.57 33.93
C ALA A 170 -2.91 14.21 34.70
N TYR A 171 -1.74 13.57 34.70
CA TYR A 171 -0.55 14.04 35.41
C TYR A 171 0.64 14.09 34.46
N LEU A 172 1.65 14.89 34.84
CA LEU A 172 2.93 15.05 34.14
C LEU A 172 2.85 15.65 32.72
N ASP A 173 1.67 16.12 32.31
CA ASP A 173 1.41 16.80 31.03
C ASP A 173 1.95 16.02 29.80
N GLY A 174 2.01 14.69 29.89
CA GLY A 174 2.53 13.81 28.84
C GLY A 174 4.05 13.71 28.75
N MET A 175 4.81 14.26 29.70
CA MET A 175 6.28 14.13 29.74
C MET A 175 6.73 12.68 29.92
N ASP A 176 6.01 11.92 30.75
CA ASP A 176 6.21 10.48 30.94
C ASP A 176 6.01 9.70 29.63
N SER A 177 4.98 10.06 28.88
CA SER A 177 4.62 9.51 27.59
C SER A 177 5.69 9.84 26.55
N LEU A 178 6.14 11.10 26.52
CA LEU A 178 7.17 11.57 25.61
C LEU A 178 8.48 10.79 25.81
N LEU A 179 8.97 10.73 27.04
CA LEU A 179 10.24 10.06 27.35
C LEU A 179 10.15 8.55 27.13
N SER A 180 8.98 7.94 27.38
CA SER A 180 8.74 6.52 27.12
C SER A 180 8.77 6.16 25.63
N ILE A 181 8.46 7.11 24.74
CA ILE A 181 8.41 6.89 23.28
C ILE A 181 9.71 7.32 22.61
N VAL A 182 10.28 8.48 22.94
CA VAL A 182 11.40 9.08 22.19
C VAL A 182 12.76 8.46 22.51
N GLN A 183 12.94 7.93 23.72
CA GLN A 183 14.25 7.45 24.21
C GLN A 183 14.52 6.00 23.80
N MET A 184 14.13 5.61 22.58
CA MET A 184 14.42 4.28 22.07
C MET A 184 15.94 4.04 21.96
N PRO A 185 16.44 2.85 22.36
CA PRO A 185 17.84 2.51 22.18
C PRO A 185 18.19 2.34 20.69
N ALA A 186 19.49 2.33 20.38
CA ALA A 186 19.97 2.12 19.02
C ALA A 186 19.48 0.77 18.46
N GLY A 187 18.96 0.81 17.22
CA GLY A 187 18.51 -0.37 16.46
C GLY A 187 16.99 -0.43 16.21
N VAL A 188 16.16 0.19 17.04
CA VAL A 188 14.69 0.17 16.90
C VAL A 188 14.15 1.61 16.98
N PRO A 189 14.17 2.38 15.89
CA PRO A 189 13.78 3.78 15.92
C PRO A 189 12.25 3.97 15.96
N VAL A 190 11.82 5.06 16.61
CA VAL A 190 10.45 5.59 16.54
C VAL A 190 10.54 7.07 16.17
N ALA A 191 9.75 7.51 15.19
CA ALA A 191 9.64 8.91 14.84
C ALA A 191 8.64 9.61 15.77
N THR A 192 9.12 10.17 16.88
CA THR A 192 8.25 10.77 17.90
C THR A 192 7.85 12.20 17.53
N VAL A 193 6.54 12.51 17.58
CA VAL A 193 6.01 13.87 17.43
C VAL A 193 5.78 14.54 18.79
N SER A 194 5.30 15.79 18.80
CA SER A 194 4.96 16.51 20.04
C SER A 194 3.90 15.76 20.85
N ILE A 195 3.84 16.04 22.15
CA ILE A 195 2.74 15.58 23.02
C ILE A 195 1.40 16.03 22.43
N GLY A 196 0.43 15.13 22.33
CA GLY A 196 -0.87 15.35 21.67
C GLY A 196 -0.78 15.60 20.16
N GLY A 197 0.40 15.44 19.55
CA GLY A 197 0.70 15.84 18.19
C GLY A 197 0.16 14.94 17.08
N ALA A 198 -0.99 14.29 17.27
CA ALA A 198 -1.55 13.32 16.31
C ALA A 198 -1.75 13.92 14.92
N ARG A 199 -2.20 15.18 14.81
CA ARG A 199 -2.30 15.88 13.51
C ARG A 199 -0.96 15.91 12.77
N ASN A 200 0.13 16.20 13.49
CA ASN A 200 1.47 16.20 12.92
C ASN A 200 1.95 14.78 12.59
N ALA A 201 1.48 13.75 13.30
CA ALA A 201 1.75 12.36 12.92
C ALA A 201 1.11 12.00 11.57
N GLY A 202 -0.15 12.41 11.33
CA GLY A 202 -0.79 12.26 10.02
C GLY A 202 -0.04 12.98 8.90
N LEU A 203 0.35 14.25 9.13
CA LEU A 203 1.16 15.02 8.18
C LEU A 203 2.56 14.41 7.94
N LEU A 204 3.19 13.85 8.98
CA LEU A 204 4.48 13.18 8.85
C LEU A 204 4.35 11.87 8.06
N ALA A 205 3.29 11.09 8.28
CA ALA A 205 2.99 9.91 7.48
C ALA A 205 2.82 10.27 6.00
N ALA A 206 2.10 11.35 5.69
CA ALA A 206 1.96 11.86 4.34
C ALA A 206 3.32 12.24 3.72
N ARG A 207 4.21 12.90 4.47
CA ARG A 207 5.56 13.23 3.98
C ARG A 207 6.41 11.98 3.72
N ILE A 208 6.30 10.95 4.55
CA ILE A 208 6.97 9.67 4.34
C ILE A 208 6.47 9.03 3.04
N ILE A 209 5.16 8.92 2.85
CA ILE A 209 4.56 8.38 1.62
C ILE A 209 4.99 9.21 0.39
N GLY A 210 4.89 10.54 0.46
CA GLY A 210 5.23 11.45 -0.63
C GLY A 210 6.73 11.50 -1.01
N SER A 211 7.61 11.01 -0.12
CA SER A 211 9.04 10.84 -0.39
C SER A 211 9.38 9.59 -1.20
N GLY A 212 8.42 8.68 -1.36
CA GLY A 212 8.56 7.49 -2.20
C GLY A 212 8.45 7.79 -3.70
N ALA A 213 8.31 6.72 -4.47
CA ALA A 213 8.16 6.77 -5.93
C ALA A 213 6.76 6.28 -6.37
N GLY A 214 6.37 6.65 -7.58
CA GLY A 214 5.11 6.22 -8.20
C GLY A 214 3.97 7.24 -8.06
N PRO A 215 2.81 6.94 -8.67
CA PRO A 215 1.72 7.90 -8.81
C PRO A 215 1.16 8.39 -7.46
N GLU A 216 1.06 7.50 -6.48
CA GLU A 216 0.52 7.84 -5.17
C GLU A 216 1.46 8.77 -4.38
N ALA A 217 2.77 8.51 -4.41
CA ALA A 217 3.75 9.38 -3.78
C ALA A 217 3.75 10.78 -4.43
N GLU A 218 3.63 10.86 -5.76
CA GLU A 218 3.51 12.13 -6.49
C GLU A 218 2.24 12.89 -6.08
N ARG A 219 1.10 12.20 -6.04
CA ARG A 219 -0.19 12.78 -5.62
C ARG A 219 -0.12 13.34 -4.20
N VAL A 220 0.40 12.56 -3.25
CA VAL A 220 0.55 12.99 -1.85
C VAL A 220 1.51 14.17 -1.74
N ARG A 221 2.61 14.18 -2.51
CA ARG A 221 3.55 15.30 -2.54
C ARG A 221 2.89 16.58 -3.05
N ALA A 222 2.11 16.50 -4.13
CA ALA A 222 1.35 17.62 -4.66
C ALA A 222 0.31 18.14 -3.65
N ALA A 223 -0.43 17.23 -2.98
CA ALA A 223 -1.39 17.59 -1.93
C ALA A 223 -0.70 18.28 -0.75
N MET A 224 0.47 17.82 -0.32
CA MET A 224 1.27 18.46 0.74
C MET A 224 1.75 19.86 0.34
N VAL A 225 2.16 20.08 -0.90
CA VAL A 225 2.55 21.41 -1.41
C VAL A 225 1.35 22.36 -1.37
N ALA A 226 0.17 21.92 -1.82
CA ALA A 226 -1.05 22.71 -1.76
C ALA A 226 -1.44 23.04 -0.31
N PHE A 227 -1.40 22.06 0.59
CA PHE A 227 -1.65 22.24 2.01
C PHE A 227 -0.71 23.30 2.64
N GLN A 228 0.56 23.28 2.30
CA GLN A 228 1.55 24.27 2.78
C GLN A 228 1.27 25.68 2.24
N ALA A 229 0.87 25.79 0.97
CA ALA A 229 0.48 27.07 0.38
C ALA A 229 -0.74 27.66 1.08
N ASP A 230 -1.76 26.85 1.36
CA ASP A 230 -2.96 27.27 2.08
C ASP A 230 -2.64 27.69 3.52
N LEU A 231 -1.78 26.96 4.23
CA LEU A 231 -1.34 27.32 5.57
C LEU A 231 -0.66 28.70 5.58
N SER A 232 0.19 28.97 4.59
CA SER A 232 0.85 30.26 4.42
C SER A 232 -0.16 31.38 4.15
N ALA A 233 -1.12 31.15 3.25
CA ALA A 233 -2.18 32.11 2.94
C ALA A 233 -3.04 32.43 4.17
N GLN A 234 -3.41 31.43 4.97
CA GLN A 234 -4.15 31.61 6.22
C GLN A 234 -3.37 32.43 7.24
N ALA A 235 -2.07 32.17 7.40
CA ALA A 235 -1.20 32.92 8.31
C ALA A 235 -1.11 34.40 7.89
N GLN A 236 -0.95 34.67 6.59
CA GLN A 236 -0.93 36.04 6.06
C GLN A 236 -2.28 36.75 6.26
N ALA A 237 -3.40 36.05 6.05
CA ALA A 237 -4.74 36.60 6.26
C ALA A 237 -4.97 36.98 7.73
N LYS A 238 -4.58 36.10 8.67
CA LYS A 238 -4.63 36.39 10.11
C LYS A 238 -3.74 37.59 10.48
N GLY A 239 -2.56 37.68 9.87
CA GLY A 239 -1.66 38.82 10.02
C GLY A 239 -2.29 40.14 9.59
N ARG A 240 -2.92 40.18 8.40
CA ARG A 240 -3.64 41.37 7.91
C ARG A 240 -4.80 41.76 8.83
N ALA A 241 -5.62 40.79 9.24
CA ALA A 241 -6.75 41.04 10.15
C ALA A 241 -6.30 41.62 11.51
N LEU A 242 -5.15 41.19 12.02
CA LEU A 242 -4.57 41.77 13.24
C LEU A 242 -4.14 43.23 13.03
N GLN A 243 -3.51 43.55 11.90
CA GLN A 243 -3.11 44.93 11.58
C GLN A 243 -4.32 45.86 11.43
N GLU A 244 -5.40 45.37 10.80
CA GLU A 244 -6.64 46.11 10.66
C GLU A 244 -7.27 46.44 12.02
N ARG A 245 -7.32 45.46 12.94
CA ARG A 245 -7.81 45.68 14.33
C ARG A 245 -6.97 46.72 15.09
N LEU A 246 -5.65 46.63 14.98
CA LEU A 246 -4.75 47.59 15.63
C LEU A 246 -4.89 49.00 15.07
N ALA A 247 -5.19 49.13 13.77
CA ALA A 247 -5.44 50.42 13.12
C ALA A 247 -6.82 51.00 13.45
N SER A 248 -7.83 50.16 13.72
CA SER A 248 -9.20 50.60 14.08
C SER A 248 -9.36 50.97 15.56
N GLY A 249 -8.41 50.62 16.43
CA GLY A 249 -8.39 51.03 17.84
C GLY A 249 -9.27 50.20 18.79
N ASP A 250 -9.68 48.99 18.38
CA ASP A 250 -10.38 47.98 19.19
C ASP A 250 -9.41 46.88 19.68
#